data_AF-A0AAW0SUW1-F1
#
_entry.id   AF-A0AAW0SUW1-F1
#
_cell.length_a   1.000
_cell.length_b   1.000
_cell.length_c   1.000
_cell.angle_alpha   90.00
_cell.angle_beta   90.00
_cell.angle_gamma   90.00
#
_symmetry.space_group_name_H-M   'P 1'
#
loop_
_entity.id
_entity.type
_entity.pdbx_description
1 polymer ?
#
loop_
_entity_poly.entity_id
_entity_poly.type
_entity_poly.pdbx_seq_one_letter_code
_entity_poly.pdbx_strand_id
1 'polypeptide(L)'
;MSWFGSASEWKEGLSTSALSKVEELENQVERLKRERSQKQTQLDTLQQTLDNQKRKNEENVKEKQRLQKEIEQLEINCEHLQGQVKKGAAGGQVTPLHHHHHHQLANITTITTTAASVEETEALQRKVEELAKENKDLKNKIAEGKNPQSNGDDFWGGFGGGRRAQRTPIKTPKKAAIETSDENPFRAPQLVLNTPANSRKDLWGQPCSTPQAAPTDPPRQDEGGKAQTQQATLERASRSAEEQLGTVRRQLEEAMEKNQRMEQRLKAIQSERECERHNSESARKALEERMRERERESNSDLNLARKEVADLERQVQDLQARSQQQDALSRTSHNALQAALDKANQQAAALEREHRMAESRVRQLQEEATRFDKAVQDATHLATTLRGEKEVAVAQVSGLKVKLSVAEVDLSKLSERVEEAERLAEGRKICLEEKEKAVGEAEASVASLQQQVKDLQIQHEQGVTREVTRAKEQWEAKLIGVRSQEEKVEELMRQLEEAEEKVEQMKVEAKQQCEKLKEEMEEAKRDGEKKTLEARKEGERKLGGDKEKYGGANEKGTCSRGKGTGGQQEGGGSKR
;
A
#
# COMPACT_ATOMS: atom_id res chain seq x y z
N MET A 1 -44.99 -83.76 12.35
CA MET A 1 -44.26 -84.97 11.90
C MET A 1 -42.83 -84.56 11.60
N SER A 2 -41.82 -85.30 12.09
CA SER A 2 -40.40 -84.95 11.85
C SER A 2 -39.89 -85.57 10.55
N TRP A 3 -40.36 -85.06 9.41
CA TRP A 3 -39.91 -85.52 8.09
C TRP A 3 -38.56 -84.95 7.65
N PHE A 4 -37.97 -84.03 8.42
CA PHE A 4 -36.54 -83.69 8.36
C PHE A 4 -35.76 -84.56 9.37
N GLY A 5 -35.77 -85.88 9.11
CA GLY A 5 -34.64 -86.71 9.51
C GLY A 5 -33.38 -86.18 8.83
N SER A 6 -32.26 -86.16 9.56
CA SER A 6 -30.92 -85.69 9.20
C SER A 6 -30.80 -84.89 7.89
N ALA A 7 -30.41 -83.61 7.97
CA ALA A 7 -30.18 -82.74 6.80
C ALA A 7 -29.09 -83.22 5.80
N SER A 8 -28.49 -84.39 6.05
CA SER A 8 -27.54 -85.10 5.20
C SER A 8 -28.11 -86.36 4.52
N GLU A 9 -29.25 -86.91 4.95
CA GLU A 9 -29.79 -88.19 4.41
C GLU A 9 -30.08 -88.11 2.91
N TRP A 10 -30.58 -86.98 2.42
CA TRP A 10 -30.79 -86.75 0.98
C TRP A 10 -29.51 -86.68 0.15
N LYS A 11 -28.34 -86.58 0.79
CA LYS A 11 -27.03 -86.60 0.13
C LYS A 11 -26.51 -88.03 -0.08
N GLU A 12 -27.08 -89.03 0.61
CA GLU A 12 -26.70 -90.43 0.43
C GLU A 12 -27.14 -90.93 -0.96
N GLY A 13 -26.23 -91.57 -1.68
CA GLY A 13 -26.44 -92.03 -3.06
C GLY A 13 -26.12 -91.00 -4.16
N LEU A 14 -25.82 -89.74 -3.82
CA LEU A 14 -25.29 -88.78 -4.80
C LEU A 14 -23.83 -89.11 -5.17
N SER A 15 -23.46 -88.86 -6.43
CA SER A 15 -22.07 -89.03 -6.87
C SER A 15 -21.15 -87.96 -6.25
N THR A 16 -19.86 -88.26 -6.13
CA THR A 16 -18.87 -87.32 -5.57
C THR A 16 -18.83 -85.97 -6.29
N SER A 17 -19.05 -85.95 -7.61
CA SER A 17 -19.17 -84.71 -8.38
C SER A 17 -20.46 -83.94 -8.09
N ALA A 18 -21.57 -84.62 -7.78
CA ALA A 18 -22.81 -83.97 -7.37
C ALA A 18 -22.70 -83.41 -5.94
N LEU A 19 -22.09 -84.18 -5.02
CA LEU A 19 -21.80 -83.74 -3.65
C LEU A 19 -20.91 -82.49 -3.62
N SER A 20 -19.82 -82.49 -4.38
CA SER A 20 -18.93 -81.31 -4.50
C SER A 20 -19.67 -80.09 -5.07
N LYS A 21 -20.60 -80.28 -6.02
CA LYS A 21 -21.41 -79.16 -6.55
C LYS A 21 -22.47 -78.66 -5.56
N VAL A 22 -23.05 -79.56 -4.76
CA VAL A 22 -23.94 -79.21 -3.63
C VAL A 22 -23.17 -78.36 -2.62
N GLU A 23 -21.97 -78.78 -2.22
CA GLU A 23 -21.12 -78.04 -1.29
C GLU A 23 -20.72 -76.65 -1.84
N GLU A 24 -20.40 -76.54 -3.13
CA GLU A 24 -20.13 -75.25 -3.79
C GLU A 24 -21.36 -74.32 -3.73
N LEU A 25 -22.56 -74.86 -3.98
CA LEU A 25 -23.81 -74.10 -3.94
C LEU A 25 -24.21 -73.72 -2.51
N GLU A 26 -23.99 -74.59 -1.52
CA GLU A 26 -24.20 -74.28 -0.10
C GLU A 26 -23.27 -73.14 0.35
N ASN A 27 -21.99 -73.18 -0.03
CA ASN A 27 -21.03 -72.09 0.20
C ASN A 27 -21.44 -70.78 -0.50
N GLN A 28 -21.96 -70.83 -1.73
CA GLN A 28 -22.50 -69.65 -2.42
C GLN A 28 -23.73 -69.08 -1.71
N VAL A 29 -24.65 -69.93 -1.24
CA VAL A 29 -25.83 -69.52 -0.47
C VAL A 29 -25.43 -68.88 0.86
N GLU A 30 -24.44 -69.44 1.58
CA GLU A 30 -23.91 -68.79 2.79
C GLU A 30 -23.27 -67.44 2.48
N ARG A 31 -22.47 -67.35 1.41
CA ARG A 31 -21.84 -66.09 0.99
C ARG A 31 -22.90 -65.03 0.70
N LEU A 32 -23.95 -65.37 -0.05
CA LEU A 32 -25.06 -64.45 -0.36
C LEU A 32 -25.86 -64.07 0.91
N LYS A 33 -26.01 -64.98 1.89
CA LYS A 33 -26.58 -64.64 3.21
C LYS A 33 -25.70 -63.62 3.96
N ARG A 34 -24.38 -63.81 3.98
CA ARG A 34 -23.41 -62.86 4.58
C ARG A 34 -23.45 -61.49 3.89
N GLU A 35 -23.39 -61.45 2.55
CA GLU A 35 -23.47 -60.21 1.77
C GLU A 35 -24.83 -59.49 1.94
N ARG A 36 -25.95 -60.24 2.04
CA ARG A 36 -27.26 -59.67 2.35
C ARG A 36 -27.31 -59.07 3.76
N SER A 37 -26.78 -59.78 4.76
CA SER A 37 -26.73 -59.30 6.14
C SER A 37 -25.88 -58.04 6.26
N GLN A 38 -24.71 -57.99 5.61
CA GLN A 38 -23.87 -56.80 5.55
C GLN A 38 -24.61 -55.61 4.92
N LYS A 39 -25.27 -55.81 3.77
CA LYS A 39 -26.08 -54.76 3.12
C LYS A 39 -27.26 -54.29 3.98
N GLN A 40 -27.89 -55.18 4.75
CA GLN A 40 -28.91 -54.78 5.73
C GLN A 40 -28.32 -53.85 6.78
N THR A 41 -27.22 -54.22 7.45
CA THR A 41 -26.59 -53.37 8.47
C THR A 41 -26.13 -52.01 7.93
N GLN A 42 -25.72 -51.94 6.64
CA GLN A 42 -25.41 -50.68 5.96
C GLN A 42 -26.66 -49.82 5.74
N LEU A 43 -27.78 -50.41 5.30
CA LEU A 43 -29.05 -49.70 5.17
C LEU A 43 -29.56 -49.20 6.53
N ASP A 44 -29.48 -50.01 7.57
CA ASP A 44 -29.91 -49.65 8.93
C ASP A 44 -29.06 -48.47 9.48
N THR A 45 -27.75 -48.49 9.24
CA THR A 45 -26.83 -47.40 9.62
C THR A 45 -27.11 -46.11 8.85
N LEU A 46 -27.40 -46.19 7.55
CA LEU A 46 -27.76 -45.04 6.72
C LEU A 46 -29.13 -44.47 7.13
N GLN A 47 -30.11 -45.31 7.44
CA GLN A 47 -31.41 -44.91 7.96
C GLN A 47 -31.28 -44.17 9.31
N GLN A 48 -30.51 -44.72 10.25
CA GLN A 48 -30.22 -44.07 11.52
C GLN A 48 -29.53 -42.70 11.33
N THR A 49 -28.61 -42.60 10.36
CA THR A 49 -27.94 -41.34 10.01
C THR A 49 -28.91 -40.31 9.43
N LEU A 50 -29.82 -40.75 8.54
CA LEU A 50 -30.85 -39.90 7.94
C LEU A 50 -31.83 -39.37 8.99
N ASP A 51 -32.30 -40.21 9.91
CA ASP A 51 -33.24 -39.78 10.95
C ASP A 51 -32.59 -38.88 12.01
N ASN A 52 -31.29 -39.05 12.28
CA ASN A 52 -30.49 -38.10 13.06
C ASN A 52 -30.35 -36.74 12.35
N GLN A 53 -30.21 -36.70 11.02
CA GLN A 53 -30.20 -35.43 10.28
C GLN A 53 -31.58 -34.75 10.28
N LYS A 54 -32.69 -35.50 10.17
CA LYS A 54 -34.05 -34.94 10.28
C LYS A 54 -34.25 -34.23 11.62
N ARG A 55 -33.90 -34.86 12.74
CA ARG A 55 -33.99 -34.27 14.09
C ARG A 55 -33.22 -32.96 14.20
N LYS A 56 -31.96 -32.94 13.76
CA LYS A 56 -31.14 -31.71 13.72
C LYS A 56 -31.75 -30.61 12.85
N ASN A 57 -32.36 -30.96 11.73
CA ASN A 57 -33.03 -29.98 10.88
C ASN A 57 -34.30 -29.42 11.55
N GLU A 58 -35.07 -30.25 12.26
CA GLU A 58 -36.21 -29.79 13.06
C GLU A 58 -35.78 -28.90 14.24
N GLU A 59 -34.65 -29.21 14.89
CA GLU A 59 -34.03 -28.39 15.94
C GLU A 59 -33.63 -27.01 15.38
N ASN A 60 -32.90 -26.98 14.26
CA ASN A 60 -32.53 -25.73 13.57
C ASN A 60 -33.77 -24.91 13.13
N VAL A 61 -34.87 -25.56 12.72
CA VAL A 61 -36.12 -24.86 12.38
C VAL A 61 -36.79 -24.26 13.62
N LYS A 62 -36.80 -24.97 14.76
CA LYS A 62 -37.30 -24.45 16.04
C LYS A 62 -36.45 -23.29 16.55
N GLU A 63 -35.13 -23.37 16.42
CA GLU A 63 -34.20 -22.30 16.77
C GLU A 63 -34.39 -21.06 15.88
N LYS A 64 -34.50 -21.24 14.55
CA LYS A 64 -34.82 -20.14 13.62
C LYS A 64 -36.15 -19.46 13.98
N GLN A 65 -37.18 -20.24 14.33
CA GLN A 65 -38.47 -19.68 14.78
C GLN A 65 -38.38 -18.95 16.12
N ARG A 66 -37.48 -19.36 17.02
CA ARG A 66 -37.20 -18.63 18.26
C ARG A 66 -36.51 -17.29 17.96
N LEU A 67 -35.42 -17.32 17.18
CA LEU A 67 -34.67 -16.12 16.81
C LEU A 67 -35.52 -15.12 16.03
N GLN A 68 -36.42 -15.58 15.16
CA GLN A 68 -37.35 -14.71 14.46
C GLN A 68 -38.29 -13.97 15.43
N LYS A 69 -38.86 -14.66 16.42
CA LYS A 69 -39.69 -14.01 17.46
C LYS A 69 -38.91 -13.04 18.34
N GLU A 70 -37.62 -13.32 18.56
CA GLU A 70 -36.71 -12.46 19.31
C GLU A 70 -36.41 -11.17 18.53
N ILE A 71 -36.23 -11.26 17.20
CA ILE A 71 -36.14 -10.10 16.29
C ILE A 71 -37.44 -9.30 16.30
N GLU A 72 -38.60 -9.94 16.08
CA GLU A 72 -39.92 -9.28 16.09
C GLU A 72 -40.17 -8.54 17.43
N GLN A 73 -39.76 -9.13 18.56
CA GLN A 73 -39.86 -8.52 19.88
C GLN A 73 -38.87 -7.34 20.08
N LEU A 74 -37.67 -7.41 19.51
CA LEU A 74 -36.70 -6.32 19.52
C LEU A 74 -37.15 -5.14 18.64
N GLU A 75 -37.77 -5.40 17.48
CA GLU A 75 -38.34 -4.38 16.61
C GLU A 75 -39.44 -3.59 17.35
N ILE A 76 -40.39 -4.29 18.01
CA ILE A 76 -41.42 -3.67 18.86
C ILE A 76 -40.80 -2.81 19.99
N ASN A 77 -39.73 -3.29 20.62
CA ASN A 77 -39.03 -2.54 21.67
C ASN A 77 -38.33 -1.28 21.11
N CYS A 78 -37.72 -1.37 19.94
CA CYS A 78 -37.11 -0.24 19.25
C CYS A 78 -38.14 0.81 18.81
N GLU A 79 -39.29 0.40 18.27
CA GLU A 79 -40.39 1.31 17.96
C GLU A 79 -40.92 2.00 19.22
N HIS A 80 -41.08 1.27 20.32
CA HIS A 80 -41.53 1.83 21.59
C HIS A 80 -40.56 2.90 22.13
N LEU A 81 -39.25 2.60 22.15
CA LEU A 81 -38.22 3.56 22.57
C LEU A 81 -38.17 4.78 21.64
N GLN A 82 -38.24 4.59 20.33
CA GLN A 82 -38.29 5.71 19.38
C GLN A 82 -39.56 6.56 19.57
N GLY A 83 -40.68 5.94 19.94
CA GLY A 83 -41.93 6.61 20.32
C GLY A 83 -41.79 7.42 21.62
N GLN A 84 -41.05 6.92 22.62
CA GLN A 84 -40.73 7.69 23.83
C GLN A 84 -39.85 8.90 23.50
N VAL A 85 -38.78 8.73 22.71
CA VAL A 85 -37.88 9.82 22.29
C VAL A 85 -38.66 10.91 21.53
N LYS A 86 -39.53 10.52 20.57
CA LYS A 86 -40.38 11.46 19.83
C LYS A 86 -41.34 12.24 20.74
N LYS A 87 -41.89 11.62 21.78
CA LYS A 87 -42.74 12.31 22.78
C LYS A 87 -41.93 13.23 23.68
N GLY A 88 -40.73 12.82 24.11
CA GLY A 88 -39.82 13.64 24.90
C GLY A 88 -39.38 14.91 24.16
N ALA A 89 -39.13 14.82 22.85
CA ALA A 89 -38.76 15.97 22.02
C ALA A 89 -39.88 17.02 21.84
N ALA A 90 -41.15 16.64 22.02
CA ALA A 90 -42.29 17.55 21.91
C ALA A 90 -42.65 18.27 23.23
N GLY A 91 -42.21 17.74 24.38
CA GLY A 91 -42.40 18.35 25.69
C GLY A 91 -41.20 19.20 26.09
N GLY A 92 -41.31 20.52 25.97
CA GLY A 92 -40.23 21.50 26.17
C GLY A 92 -39.68 21.67 27.60
N GLN A 93 -39.63 20.61 28.42
CA GLN A 93 -38.95 20.59 29.72
C GLN A 93 -37.75 19.64 29.70
N VAL A 94 -36.60 20.16 29.29
CA VAL A 94 -35.29 19.51 29.47
C VAL A 94 -34.93 19.55 30.96
N THR A 95 -35.47 18.61 31.74
CA THR A 95 -34.98 18.34 33.09
C THR A 95 -33.65 17.56 32.99
N PRO A 96 -32.66 17.81 33.86
CA PRO A 96 -31.30 17.30 33.69
C PRO A 96 -31.17 15.82 34.11
N LEU A 97 -31.78 14.90 33.37
CA LEU A 97 -31.66 13.44 33.55
C LEU A 97 -30.28 12.88 33.13
N HIS A 98 -29.23 13.69 33.24
CA HIS A 98 -27.89 13.42 32.74
C HIS A 98 -27.11 12.46 33.64
N HIS A 99 -27.47 12.35 34.93
CA HIS A 99 -26.82 11.42 35.87
C HIS A 99 -27.32 9.98 35.78
N HIS A 100 -28.61 9.74 35.46
CA HIS A 100 -29.12 8.36 35.41
C HIS A 100 -28.65 7.62 34.15
N HIS A 101 -28.66 8.28 32.99
CA HIS A 101 -28.13 7.69 31.76
C HIS A 101 -26.63 7.41 31.84
N HIS A 102 -25.83 8.22 32.55
CA HIS A 102 -24.40 7.94 32.67
C HIS A 102 -24.12 6.66 33.50
N HIS A 103 -24.96 6.34 34.48
CA HIS A 103 -24.86 5.06 35.22
C HIS A 103 -25.40 3.87 34.42
N GLN A 104 -26.46 4.04 33.61
CA GLN A 104 -26.91 2.98 32.70
C GLN A 104 -25.91 2.71 31.59
N LEU A 105 -25.30 3.75 30.99
CA LEU A 105 -24.22 3.60 30.01
C LEU A 105 -22.95 3.04 30.64
N ALA A 106 -22.63 3.35 31.89
CA ALA A 106 -21.57 2.66 32.63
C ALA A 106 -21.87 1.17 32.79
N ASN A 107 -23.09 0.80 33.21
CA ASN A 107 -23.48 -0.61 33.35
C ASN A 107 -23.48 -1.35 32.01
N ILE A 108 -23.99 -0.74 30.93
CA ILE A 108 -23.94 -1.29 29.58
C ILE A 108 -22.49 -1.46 29.13
N THR A 109 -21.62 -0.47 29.34
CA THR A 109 -20.19 -0.57 29.00
C THR A 109 -19.50 -1.69 29.79
N THR A 110 -19.84 -1.86 31.08
CA THR A 110 -19.33 -2.97 31.91
C THR A 110 -19.83 -4.34 31.43
N ILE A 111 -21.06 -4.43 30.90
CA ILE A 111 -21.59 -5.65 30.28
C ILE A 111 -20.93 -5.93 28.93
N THR A 112 -20.70 -4.90 28.10
CA THR A 112 -19.95 -5.01 26.82
C THR A 112 -18.46 -5.26 27.03
N THR A 113 -17.92 -5.01 28.23
CA THR A 113 -16.56 -5.41 28.65
C THR A 113 -16.56 -6.66 29.54
N THR A 114 -17.54 -7.55 29.35
CA THR A 114 -17.42 -8.94 29.83
C THR A 114 -16.33 -9.65 29.02
N ALA A 115 -15.13 -9.76 29.60
CA ALA A 115 -13.96 -10.37 28.97
C ALA A 115 -14.21 -11.79 28.44
N ALA A 116 -15.15 -12.52 29.05
CA ALA A 116 -15.65 -13.81 28.57
C ALA A 116 -16.08 -13.80 27.09
N SER A 117 -16.65 -12.69 26.57
CA SER A 117 -17.03 -12.58 25.16
C SER A 117 -15.81 -12.45 24.21
N VAL A 118 -14.71 -11.87 24.69
CA VAL A 118 -13.43 -11.80 23.96
C VAL A 118 -12.73 -13.16 24.01
N GLU A 119 -12.71 -13.82 25.17
CA GLU A 119 -12.17 -15.18 25.31
C GLU A 119 -12.96 -16.21 24.50
N GLU A 120 -14.29 -16.10 24.44
CA GLU A 120 -15.15 -16.98 23.64
C GLU A 120 -14.99 -16.73 22.13
N THR A 121 -14.88 -15.48 21.69
CA THR A 121 -14.59 -15.18 20.27
C THR A 121 -13.18 -15.60 19.86
N GLU A 122 -12.16 -15.43 20.72
CA GLU A 122 -10.83 -16.01 20.50
C GLU A 122 -10.86 -17.55 20.47
N ALA A 123 -11.61 -18.20 21.36
CA ALA A 123 -11.73 -19.66 21.39
C ALA A 123 -12.41 -20.19 20.12
N LEU A 124 -13.47 -19.54 19.65
CA LEU A 124 -14.11 -19.84 18.37
C LEU A 124 -13.15 -19.62 17.20
N GLN A 125 -12.37 -18.53 17.20
CA GLN A 125 -11.41 -18.24 16.13
C GLN A 125 -10.25 -19.26 16.07
N ARG A 126 -9.71 -19.68 17.23
CA ARG A 126 -8.73 -20.79 17.33
C ARG A 126 -9.31 -22.10 16.78
N LYS A 127 -10.59 -22.37 17.05
CA LYS A 127 -11.29 -23.57 16.56
C LYS A 127 -11.58 -23.53 15.06
N VAL A 128 -11.79 -22.36 14.48
CA VAL A 128 -11.86 -22.16 13.02
C VAL A 128 -10.48 -22.42 12.38
N GLU A 129 -9.38 -21.97 12.98
CA GLU A 129 -8.02 -22.29 12.49
C GLU A 129 -7.68 -23.79 12.60
N GLU A 130 -8.13 -24.47 13.66
CA GLU A 130 -7.96 -25.91 13.84
C GLU A 130 -8.68 -26.70 12.74
N LEU A 131 -9.97 -26.41 12.52
CA LEU A 131 -10.76 -27.01 11.44
C LEU A 131 -10.22 -26.66 10.04
N ALA A 132 -9.59 -25.51 9.86
CA ALA A 132 -8.90 -25.14 8.62
C ALA A 132 -7.63 -25.97 8.39
N LYS A 133 -6.87 -26.29 9.44
CA LYS A 133 -5.71 -27.20 9.39
C LYS A 133 -6.16 -28.63 9.08
N GLU A 134 -7.19 -29.15 9.76
CA GLU A 134 -7.75 -30.48 9.46
C GLU A 134 -8.24 -30.58 8.00
N ASN A 135 -8.95 -29.57 7.49
CA ASN A 135 -9.37 -29.54 6.09
C ASN A 135 -8.19 -29.47 5.11
N LYS A 136 -7.07 -28.84 5.47
CA LYS A 136 -5.85 -28.81 4.67
C LYS A 136 -5.20 -30.20 4.65
N ASP A 137 -5.07 -30.86 5.80
CA ASP A 137 -4.46 -32.19 5.90
C ASP A 137 -5.33 -33.29 5.28
N LEU A 138 -6.66 -33.17 5.34
CA LEU A 138 -7.57 -34.03 4.58
C LEU A 138 -7.43 -33.81 3.07
N LYS A 139 -7.28 -32.55 2.60
CA LYS A 139 -6.97 -32.27 1.18
C LYS A 139 -5.62 -32.84 0.76
N ASN A 140 -4.59 -32.75 1.61
CA ASN A 140 -3.27 -33.33 1.35
C ASN A 140 -3.38 -34.87 1.24
N LYS A 141 -4.00 -35.53 2.22
CA LYS A 141 -4.25 -36.99 2.20
C LYS A 141 -5.08 -37.45 0.99
N ILE A 142 -6.03 -36.63 0.53
CA ILE A 142 -6.82 -36.89 -0.68
C ILE A 142 -5.99 -36.68 -1.97
N ALA A 143 -4.98 -35.81 -1.97
CA ALA A 143 -4.05 -35.64 -3.08
C ALA A 143 -3.00 -36.77 -3.12
N GLU A 144 -2.39 -37.09 -1.98
CA GLU A 144 -1.45 -38.20 -1.79
C GLU A 144 -2.10 -39.55 -2.14
N GLY A 145 -3.34 -39.78 -1.68
CA GLY A 145 -4.16 -40.93 -2.04
C GLY A 145 -4.69 -40.93 -3.48
N LYS A 146 -4.29 -39.97 -4.33
CA LYS A 146 -4.68 -39.85 -5.74
C LYS A 146 -3.50 -39.78 -6.71
N ASN A 147 -2.37 -40.41 -6.38
CA ASN A 147 -1.29 -40.65 -7.34
C ASN A 147 -1.14 -42.15 -7.74
N PRO A 148 -1.90 -42.65 -8.72
CA PRO A 148 -1.80 -44.04 -9.18
C PRO A 148 -0.99 -44.19 -10.48
N GLN A 149 0.34 -43.96 -10.48
CA GLN A 149 1.17 -44.44 -11.61
C GLN A 149 2.67 -44.71 -11.32
N SER A 150 3.06 -45.95 -11.60
CA SER A 150 4.36 -46.43 -12.15
C SER A 150 5.70 -46.05 -11.50
N ASN A 151 6.38 -47.02 -10.85
CA ASN A 151 7.52 -47.77 -11.42
C ASN A 151 8.15 -48.77 -10.41
N GLY A 152 8.72 -49.89 -10.88
CA GLY A 152 9.27 -50.99 -10.06
C GLY A 152 8.16 -51.93 -9.55
N ASP A 153 8.10 -53.23 -9.85
CA ASP A 153 9.07 -54.25 -10.29
C ASP A 153 10.23 -54.56 -9.30
N ASP A 154 10.61 -55.84 -9.28
CA ASP A 154 11.68 -56.49 -8.51
C ASP A 154 11.56 -56.59 -6.95
N PHE A 155 10.66 -57.47 -6.48
CA PHE A 155 11.05 -58.40 -5.40
C PHE A 155 10.34 -59.77 -5.45
N TRP A 156 11.11 -60.86 -5.33
CA TRP A 156 10.65 -62.25 -5.23
C TRP A 156 10.44 -62.65 -3.75
N GLY A 157 9.65 -63.67 -3.37
CA GLY A 157 8.81 -64.59 -4.15
C GLY A 157 8.41 -65.82 -3.31
N GLY A 158 7.50 -66.65 -3.84
CA GLY A 158 7.00 -67.88 -3.19
C GLY A 158 5.63 -67.70 -2.49
N PHE A 159 4.67 -68.64 -2.55
CA PHE A 159 4.68 -69.99 -3.16
C PHE A 159 3.27 -70.35 -3.69
N GLY A 160 3.19 -70.90 -4.92
CA GLY A 160 2.01 -71.61 -5.46
C GLY A 160 0.77 -70.76 -5.85
N GLY A 161 0.16 -70.84 -7.04
CA GLY A 161 0.55 -71.51 -8.29
C GLY A 161 -0.60 -72.31 -8.95
N GLY A 162 -1.32 -71.75 -9.93
CA GLY A 162 -2.43 -72.48 -10.57
C GLY A 162 -3.15 -71.83 -11.77
N ARG A 163 -2.51 -71.86 -12.96
CA ARG A 163 -3.10 -71.89 -14.34
C ARG A 163 -4.35 -71.02 -14.61
N ARG A 164 -4.26 -69.85 -15.26
CA ARG A 164 -3.97 -69.58 -16.71
C ARG A 164 -5.14 -69.88 -17.68
N ALA A 165 -5.90 -68.85 -18.06
CA ALA A 165 -6.60 -68.72 -19.34
C ALA A 165 -6.66 -67.23 -19.75
N GLN A 166 -6.57 -66.91 -21.04
CA GLN A 166 -6.58 -65.53 -21.55
C GLN A 166 -8.01 -65.02 -21.80
N ARG A 167 -8.24 -63.71 -21.62
CA ARG A 167 -9.45 -63.02 -22.11
C ARG A 167 -9.10 -62.15 -23.32
N THR A 168 -9.61 -62.53 -24.49
CA THR A 168 -9.73 -61.65 -25.66
C THR A 168 -10.92 -60.69 -25.49
N PRO A 169 -10.90 -59.49 -26.11
CA PRO A 169 -12.00 -58.54 -26.01
C PRO A 169 -13.24 -59.02 -26.79
N ILE A 170 -14.36 -59.19 -26.10
CA ILE A 170 -15.65 -59.55 -26.72
C ILE A 170 -16.23 -58.30 -27.40
N LYS A 171 -16.33 -58.34 -28.72
CA LYS A 171 -17.10 -57.38 -29.52
C LYS A 171 -18.60 -57.63 -29.34
N THR A 172 -19.40 -56.58 -29.43
CA THR A 172 -20.87 -56.69 -29.41
C THR A 172 -21.41 -57.43 -30.65
N PRO A 173 -22.25 -58.45 -30.50
CA PRO A 173 -23.14 -58.91 -31.57
C PRO A 173 -24.38 -58.00 -31.66
N LYS A 174 -24.96 -57.91 -32.86
CA LYS A 174 -26.20 -57.18 -33.13
C LYS A 174 -27.43 -58.03 -32.78
N LYS A 175 -28.61 -57.40 -32.84
CA LYS A 175 -29.93 -58.05 -32.82
C LYS A 175 -29.93 -59.38 -33.62
N ALA A 176 -30.28 -60.47 -32.96
CA ALA A 176 -30.90 -61.64 -33.57
C ALA A 176 -32.37 -61.69 -33.12
N ALA A 177 -33.24 -62.38 -33.86
CA ALA A 177 -34.66 -62.45 -33.53
C ALA A 177 -34.91 -63.31 -32.27
N ILE A 178 -35.97 -62.96 -31.54
CA ILE A 178 -36.56 -63.87 -30.55
C ILE A 178 -37.51 -64.78 -31.33
N GLU A 179 -37.06 -65.99 -31.64
CA GLU A 179 -37.96 -67.05 -32.10
C GLU A 179 -38.75 -67.61 -30.90
N THR A 180 -40.05 -67.82 -31.09
CA THR A 180 -40.97 -68.26 -30.05
C THR A 180 -40.91 -69.78 -29.89
N SER A 181 -40.27 -70.25 -28.82
CA SER A 181 -40.25 -71.67 -28.45
C SER A 181 -41.52 -72.06 -27.68
N ASP A 182 -42.61 -72.32 -28.40
CA ASP A 182 -43.83 -72.93 -27.85
C ASP A 182 -43.61 -74.41 -27.49
N GLU A 183 -42.98 -74.68 -26.34
CA GLU A 183 -42.88 -76.04 -25.80
C GLU A 183 -44.21 -76.48 -25.17
N ASN A 184 -45.16 -76.88 -26.03
CA ASN A 184 -46.41 -77.50 -25.64
C ASN A 184 -46.17 -78.93 -25.09
N PRO A 185 -46.45 -79.22 -23.81
CA PRO A 185 -46.14 -80.52 -23.20
C PRO A 185 -47.09 -81.65 -23.65
N PHE A 186 -48.18 -81.36 -24.37
CA PHE A 186 -49.16 -82.36 -24.79
C PHE A 186 -48.90 -82.90 -26.21
N ARG A 187 -47.79 -83.62 -26.39
CA ARG A 187 -47.53 -84.41 -27.61
C ARG A 187 -47.59 -85.91 -27.31
N ALA A 188 -48.73 -86.53 -27.60
CA ALA A 188 -48.95 -87.96 -27.40
C ALA A 188 -47.99 -88.82 -28.28
N PRO A 189 -47.55 -90.01 -27.82
CA PRO A 189 -46.69 -90.87 -28.62
C PRO A 189 -47.39 -91.36 -29.89
N GLN A 190 -46.79 -91.14 -31.06
CA GLN A 190 -47.27 -91.77 -32.29
C GLN A 190 -46.85 -93.25 -32.32
N LEU A 191 -47.83 -94.14 -32.44
CA LEU A 191 -47.61 -95.56 -32.67
C LEU A 191 -47.02 -95.77 -34.07
N VAL A 192 -45.76 -96.19 -34.14
CA VAL A 192 -45.11 -96.54 -35.40
C VAL A 192 -45.68 -97.85 -35.93
N LEU A 193 -46.33 -97.78 -37.09
CA LEU A 193 -46.74 -98.95 -37.87
C LEU A 193 -45.50 -99.69 -38.38
N ASN A 194 -45.19 -100.83 -37.76
CA ASN A 194 -44.27 -101.84 -38.31
C ASN A 194 -44.99 -103.18 -38.41
N THR A 195 -45.33 -103.59 -39.63
CA THR A 195 -45.64 -105.00 -39.93
C THR A 195 -44.34 -105.77 -40.10
N PRO A 196 -44.33 -107.06 -39.72
CA PRO A 196 -44.00 -108.07 -40.72
C PRO A 196 -45.03 -109.21 -40.78
N ALA A 197 -44.77 -110.19 -41.64
CA ALA A 197 -45.71 -111.24 -42.05
C ALA A 197 -45.78 -112.47 -41.12
N ASN A 198 -46.64 -113.42 -41.50
CA ASN A 198 -47.04 -114.68 -40.83
C ASN A 198 -47.94 -114.48 -39.58
N SER A 199 -49.04 -115.21 -39.40
CA SER A 199 -49.37 -116.55 -39.95
C SER A 199 -50.86 -116.73 -40.31
N ARG A 200 -51.14 -117.40 -41.43
CA ARG A 200 -52.45 -118.07 -41.67
C ARG A 200 -52.52 -119.38 -40.88
N LYS A 201 -53.64 -119.60 -40.18
CA LYS A 201 -54.39 -120.87 -40.05
C LYS A 201 -55.66 -120.56 -39.24
N ASP A 202 -56.83 -120.47 -39.86
CA ASP A 202 -57.67 -121.58 -40.35
C ASP A 202 -58.27 -122.39 -39.20
N LEU A 203 -59.54 -122.13 -38.86
CA LEU A 203 -60.49 -123.08 -38.25
C LEU A 203 -61.89 -122.44 -38.10
N TRP A 204 -62.69 -122.48 -39.17
CA TRP A 204 -64.15 -122.32 -39.13
C TRP A 204 -64.79 -123.35 -40.05
N GLY A 205 -65.62 -124.23 -39.48
CA GLY A 205 -66.67 -125.01 -40.16
C GLY A 205 -66.27 -126.03 -41.24
N GLN A 206 -66.54 -127.31 -40.97
CA GLN A 206 -67.03 -128.25 -41.98
C GLN A 206 -68.14 -129.15 -41.39
N PRO A 207 -69.01 -129.77 -42.23
CA PRO A 207 -70.42 -129.96 -41.88
C PRO A 207 -70.85 -131.42 -41.66
N CYS A 208 -72.17 -131.61 -41.52
CA CYS A 208 -72.85 -132.91 -41.38
C CYS A 208 -72.49 -133.93 -42.47
N SER A 209 -72.49 -135.22 -42.11
CA SER A 209 -72.64 -136.35 -43.03
C SER A 209 -73.19 -137.59 -42.33
N THR A 210 -74.49 -137.84 -42.51
CA THR A 210 -75.10 -139.17 -42.59
C THR A 210 -75.09 -139.60 -44.09
N PRO A 211 -75.32 -140.88 -44.49
CA PRO A 211 -76.12 -141.91 -43.80
C PRO A 211 -75.60 -143.37 -43.94
N GLN A 212 -76.51 -144.33 -43.66
CA GLN A 212 -76.56 -145.71 -44.18
C GLN A 212 -75.43 -146.72 -43.84
N ALA A 213 -75.80 -147.71 -43.02
CA ALA A 213 -75.46 -149.12 -43.23
C ALA A 213 -76.74 -149.96 -43.06
N ALA A 214 -76.85 -151.08 -43.77
CA ALA A 214 -78.09 -151.86 -43.95
C ALA A 214 -77.99 -153.29 -43.35
N PRO A 215 -79.09 -154.04 -43.19
CA PRO A 215 -79.10 -155.32 -42.46
C PRO A 215 -78.68 -156.52 -43.33
N THR A 216 -78.48 -157.68 -42.69
CA THR A 216 -78.27 -159.00 -43.33
C THR A 216 -79.03 -160.11 -42.60
N ASP A 217 -79.39 -161.16 -43.35
CA ASP A 217 -80.47 -162.13 -43.06
C ASP A 217 -80.02 -163.52 -42.53
N PRO A 218 -80.95 -164.45 -42.19
CA PRO A 218 -80.68 -165.64 -41.34
C PRO A 218 -80.65 -167.01 -42.07
N PRO A 219 -80.32 -168.10 -41.34
CA PRO A 219 -80.88 -169.44 -41.53
C PRO A 219 -81.94 -169.75 -40.43
N ARG A 220 -83.17 -170.22 -40.69
CA ARG A 220 -83.70 -171.44 -41.36
C ARG A 220 -83.52 -172.77 -40.59
N GLN A 221 -84.68 -173.44 -40.42
CA GLN A 221 -84.89 -174.87 -40.08
C GLN A 221 -84.57 -175.28 -38.62
N ASP A 222 -85.30 -176.20 -37.97
CA ASP A 222 -86.49 -176.97 -38.40
C ASP A 222 -87.43 -177.31 -37.23
N GLU A 223 -88.68 -177.67 -37.57
CA GLU A 223 -89.65 -178.59 -36.90
C GLU A 223 -89.81 -178.67 -35.35
N GLY A 224 -91.05 -179.00 -34.90
CA GLY A 224 -91.21 -179.74 -33.63
C GLY A 224 -91.88 -179.06 -32.43
N GLY A 225 -92.98 -178.34 -32.62
CA GLY A 225 -94.08 -178.20 -31.63
C GLY A 225 -93.77 -177.61 -30.23
N LYS A 226 -93.93 -176.29 -30.06
CA LYS A 226 -93.88 -175.60 -28.74
C LYS A 226 -94.64 -174.27 -28.72
N ALA A 227 -95.97 -174.31 -28.90
CA ALA A 227 -96.83 -173.11 -28.88
C ALA A 227 -96.69 -172.28 -27.58
N GLN A 228 -96.47 -172.95 -26.44
CA GLN A 228 -96.24 -172.30 -25.14
C GLN A 228 -94.88 -171.58 -25.04
N THR A 229 -93.93 -171.85 -25.93
CA THR A 229 -92.58 -171.24 -25.91
C THR A 229 -92.47 -170.06 -26.88
N GLN A 230 -93.21 -170.06 -28.00
CA GLN A 230 -93.28 -168.90 -28.89
C GLN A 230 -93.89 -167.68 -28.18
N GLN A 231 -94.96 -167.89 -27.40
CA GLN A 231 -95.51 -166.83 -26.54
C GLN A 231 -94.45 -166.33 -25.54
N ALA A 232 -93.73 -167.23 -24.87
CA ALA A 232 -92.66 -166.84 -23.94
C ALA A 232 -91.49 -166.09 -24.62
N THR A 233 -91.18 -166.36 -25.89
CA THR A 233 -90.20 -165.55 -26.65
C THR A 233 -90.73 -164.19 -27.08
N LEU A 234 -92.01 -164.08 -27.44
CA LEU A 234 -92.64 -162.79 -27.73
C LEU A 234 -92.78 -161.93 -26.46
N GLU A 235 -93.13 -162.54 -25.33
CA GLU A 235 -93.14 -161.84 -24.03
C GLU A 235 -91.73 -161.39 -23.61
N ARG A 236 -90.68 -162.17 -23.88
CA ARG A 236 -89.29 -161.73 -23.66
C ARG A 236 -88.88 -160.61 -24.61
N ALA A 237 -89.28 -160.67 -25.87
CA ALA A 237 -89.01 -159.61 -26.84
C ALA A 237 -89.75 -158.32 -26.48
N SER A 238 -91.01 -158.41 -26.04
CA SER A 238 -91.80 -157.27 -25.53
C SER A 238 -91.14 -156.67 -24.30
N ARG A 239 -90.82 -157.47 -23.27
CA ARG A 239 -90.11 -157.00 -22.06
C ARG A 239 -88.75 -156.39 -22.39
N SER A 240 -87.98 -156.98 -23.31
CA SER A 240 -86.70 -156.40 -23.76
C SER A 240 -86.89 -155.09 -24.53
N ALA A 241 -87.96 -154.94 -25.31
CA ALA A 241 -88.31 -153.70 -25.99
C ALA A 241 -88.84 -152.64 -25.00
N GLU A 242 -89.57 -153.05 -23.96
CA GLU A 242 -90.04 -152.21 -22.86
C GLU A 242 -88.87 -151.72 -21.98
N GLU A 243 -87.89 -152.58 -21.69
CA GLU A 243 -86.64 -152.23 -20.99
C GLU A 243 -85.77 -151.28 -21.82
N GLN A 244 -85.69 -151.49 -23.14
CA GLN A 244 -85.02 -150.59 -24.07
C GLN A 244 -85.75 -149.25 -24.18
N LEU A 245 -87.08 -149.23 -24.37
CA LEU A 245 -87.90 -148.02 -24.40
C LEU A 245 -87.85 -147.26 -23.08
N GLY A 246 -87.87 -147.96 -21.93
CA GLY A 246 -87.68 -147.38 -20.61
C GLY A 246 -86.28 -146.78 -20.42
N THR A 247 -85.26 -147.37 -21.04
CA THR A 247 -83.88 -146.85 -21.02
C THR A 247 -83.70 -145.66 -21.97
N VAL A 248 -84.27 -145.69 -23.17
CA VAL A 248 -84.28 -144.54 -24.09
C VAL A 248 -85.12 -143.40 -23.52
N ARG A 249 -86.25 -143.69 -22.87
CA ARG A 249 -87.04 -142.71 -22.11
C ARG A 249 -86.22 -142.06 -21.00
N ARG A 250 -85.52 -142.86 -20.17
CA ARG A 250 -84.66 -142.35 -19.10
C ARG A 250 -83.52 -141.49 -19.65
N GLN A 251 -82.86 -141.93 -20.73
CA GLN A 251 -81.83 -141.15 -21.42
C GLN A 251 -82.37 -139.84 -22.00
N LEU A 252 -83.60 -139.84 -22.52
CA LEU A 252 -84.28 -138.64 -23.00
C LEU A 252 -84.64 -137.69 -21.84
N GLU A 253 -85.12 -138.23 -20.72
CA GLU A 253 -85.42 -137.48 -19.49
C GLU A 253 -84.13 -136.87 -18.89
N GLU A 254 -83.05 -137.64 -18.78
CA GLU A 254 -81.70 -137.17 -18.42
C GLU A 254 -81.17 -136.10 -19.41
N ALA A 255 -81.40 -136.26 -20.72
CA ALA A 255 -80.99 -135.29 -21.73
C ALA A 255 -81.82 -133.99 -21.68
N MET A 256 -83.13 -134.08 -21.42
CA MET A 256 -84.01 -132.92 -21.21
C MET A 256 -83.60 -132.16 -19.95
N GLU A 257 -83.37 -132.84 -18.82
CA GLU A 257 -82.82 -132.23 -17.61
C GLU A 257 -81.46 -131.57 -17.86
N LYS A 258 -80.55 -132.26 -18.55
CA LYS A 258 -79.23 -131.72 -18.90
C LYS A 258 -79.36 -130.47 -19.77
N ASN A 259 -80.26 -130.46 -20.75
CA ASN A 259 -80.52 -129.30 -21.58
C ASN A 259 -81.10 -128.14 -20.75
N GLN A 260 -82.09 -128.40 -19.89
CA GLN A 260 -82.68 -127.40 -19.00
C GLN A 260 -81.63 -126.79 -18.04
N ARG A 261 -80.74 -127.60 -17.47
CA ARG A 261 -79.59 -127.14 -16.65
C ARG A 261 -78.59 -126.31 -17.47
N MET A 262 -78.38 -126.62 -18.74
CA MET A 262 -77.54 -125.83 -19.65
C MET A 262 -78.19 -124.51 -20.07
N GLU A 263 -79.51 -124.48 -20.33
CA GLU A 263 -80.26 -123.25 -20.57
C GLU A 263 -80.25 -122.31 -19.34
N GLN A 264 -80.42 -122.87 -18.14
CA GLN A 264 -80.30 -122.10 -16.88
C GLN A 264 -78.89 -121.51 -16.73
N ARG A 265 -77.84 -122.29 -17.03
CA ARG A 265 -76.45 -121.80 -17.05
C ARG A 265 -76.22 -120.71 -18.10
N LEU A 266 -76.76 -120.86 -19.31
CA LEU A 266 -76.66 -119.84 -20.35
C LEU A 266 -77.34 -118.53 -19.93
N LYS A 267 -78.54 -118.61 -19.32
CA LYS A 267 -79.25 -117.44 -18.77
C LYS A 267 -78.47 -116.77 -17.63
N ALA A 268 -77.85 -117.54 -16.74
CA ALA A 268 -77.01 -117.01 -15.66
C ALA A 268 -75.74 -116.32 -16.21
N ILE A 269 -75.07 -116.92 -17.19
CA ILE A 269 -73.90 -116.30 -17.86
C ILE A 269 -74.33 -115.04 -18.62
N GLN A 270 -75.50 -115.03 -19.26
CA GLN A 270 -76.02 -113.84 -19.94
C GLN A 270 -76.27 -112.68 -18.97
N SER A 271 -76.91 -112.92 -17.82
CA SER A 271 -77.13 -111.86 -16.82
C SER A 271 -75.84 -111.43 -16.13
N GLU A 272 -74.87 -112.32 -15.92
CA GLU A 272 -73.52 -111.99 -15.45
C GLU A 272 -72.79 -111.08 -16.46
N ARG A 273 -72.81 -111.42 -17.76
CA ARG A 273 -72.26 -110.57 -18.84
C ARG A 273 -73.01 -109.24 -19.04
N GLU A 274 -74.25 -109.13 -18.57
CA GLU A 274 -74.99 -107.86 -18.54
C GLU A 274 -74.60 -107.01 -17.33
N CYS A 275 -74.43 -107.63 -16.17
CA CYS A 275 -73.90 -106.99 -14.96
C CYS A 275 -72.46 -106.47 -15.17
N GLU A 276 -71.56 -107.28 -15.73
CA GLU A 276 -70.20 -106.86 -16.11
C GLU A 276 -70.21 -105.64 -17.03
N ARG A 277 -71.01 -105.66 -18.11
CA ARG A 277 -71.15 -104.53 -19.03
C ARG A 277 -71.66 -103.29 -18.31
N HIS A 278 -72.75 -103.39 -17.55
CA HIS A 278 -73.33 -102.27 -16.81
C HIS A 278 -72.36 -101.69 -15.77
N ASN A 279 -71.60 -102.53 -15.06
CA ASN A 279 -70.57 -102.10 -14.13
C ASN A 279 -69.42 -101.39 -14.86
N SER A 280 -68.96 -101.92 -15.99
CA SER A 280 -67.90 -101.29 -16.80
C SER A 280 -68.31 -99.95 -17.39
N GLU A 281 -69.55 -99.83 -17.88
CA GLU A 281 -70.11 -98.57 -18.38
C GLU A 281 -70.30 -97.54 -17.26
N SER A 282 -70.78 -97.97 -16.10
CA SER A 282 -70.97 -97.09 -14.94
C SER A 282 -69.63 -96.59 -14.40
N ALA A 283 -68.62 -97.46 -14.32
CA ALA A 283 -67.25 -97.07 -13.99
C ALA A 283 -66.65 -96.10 -15.02
N ARG A 284 -66.90 -96.32 -16.32
CA ARG A 284 -66.45 -95.41 -17.38
C ARG A 284 -67.12 -94.04 -17.27
N LYS A 285 -68.44 -93.99 -17.07
CA LYS A 285 -69.20 -92.74 -16.88
C LYS A 285 -68.70 -91.96 -15.66
N ALA A 286 -68.51 -92.64 -14.52
CA ALA A 286 -67.97 -92.02 -13.31
C ALA A 286 -66.52 -91.48 -13.48
N LEU A 287 -65.70 -92.13 -14.31
CA LEU A 287 -64.36 -91.62 -14.67
C LEU A 287 -64.45 -90.42 -15.63
N GLU A 288 -65.32 -90.45 -16.65
CA GLU A 288 -65.55 -89.30 -17.53
C GLU A 288 -66.09 -88.08 -16.76
N GLU A 289 -66.98 -88.29 -15.79
CA GLU A 289 -67.52 -87.22 -14.95
C GLU A 289 -66.45 -86.61 -14.05
N ARG A 290 -65.63 -87.43 -13.37
CA ARG A 290 -64.47 -86.96 -12.57
C ARG A 290 -63.42 -86.23 -13.40
N MET A 291 -63.20 -86.63 -14.66
CA MET A 291 -62.32 -85.89 -15.57
C MET A 291 -62.91 -84.53 -15.93
N ARG A 292 -64.20 -84.47 -16.31
CA ARG A 292 -64.92 -83.21 -16.57
C ARG A 292 -65.00 -82.30 -15.33
N GLU A 293 -65.03 -82.87 -14.12
CA GLU A 293 -65.00 -82.12 -12.87
C GLU A 293 -63.63 -81.45 -12.69
N ARG A 294 -62.53 -82.22 -12.77
CA ARG A 294 -61.15 -81.70 -12.73
C ARG A 294 -60.85 -80.68 -13.83
N GLU A 295 -61.41 -80.86 -15.02
CA GLU A 295 -61.32 -79.88 -16.11
C GLU A 295 -62.01 -78.56 -15.74
N ARG A 296 -63.14 -78.58 -15.02
CA ARG A 296 -63.81 -77.36 -14.53
C ARG A 296 -63.04 -76.71 -13.38
N GLU A 297 -62.53 -77.50 -12.43
CA GLU A 297 -61.67 -77.03 -11.34
C GLU A 297 -60.43 -76.32 -11.91
N SER A 298 -59.66 -76.99 -12.78
CA SER A 298 -58.47 -76.44 -13.41
C SER A 298 -58.76 -75.20 -14.27
N ASN A 299 -59.90 -75.14 -14.98
CA ASN A 299 -60.32 -73.93 -15.68
C ASN A 299 -60.75 -72.81 -14.72
N SER A 300 -61.31 -73.11 -13.54
CA SER A 300 -61.58 -72.11 -12.50
C SER A 300 -60.27 -71.53 -11.97
N ASP A 301 -59.31 -72.38 -11.60
CA ASP A 301 -58.01 -71.98 -11.06
C ASP A 301 -57.20 -71.15 -12.06
N LEU A 302 -57.17 -71.56 -13.35
CA LEU A 302 -56.56 -70.77 -14.42
C LEU A 302 -57.22 -69.39 -14.60
N ASN A 303 -58.53 -69.27 -14.38
CA ASN A 303 -59.23 -67.99 -14.44
C ASN A 303 -59.08 -67.15 -13.16
N LEU A 304 -58.77 -67.75 -12.01
CA LEU A 304 -58.34 -67.03 -10.80
C LEU A 304 -56.92 -66.50 -10.97
N ALA A 305 -55.95 -67.35 -11.34
CA ALA A 305 -54.57 -66.96 -11.60
C ALA A 305 -54.46 -65.86 -12.67
N ARG A 306 -55.28 -65.91 -13.73
CA ARG A 306 -55.36 -64.82 -14.74
C ARG A 306 -55.84 -63.48 -14.17
N LYS A 307 -56.76 -63.48 -13.20
CA LYS A 307 -57.20 -62.26 -12.51
C LYS A 307 -56.11 -61.72 -11.60
N GLU A 308 -55.48 -62.60 -10.81
CA GLU A 308 -54.37 -62.24 -9.93
C GLU A 308 -53.20 -61.62 -10.71
N VAL A 309 -52.82 -62.20 -11.86
CA VAL A 309 -51.82 -61.61 -12.76
C VAL A 309 -52.26 -60.24 -13.27
N ALA A 310 -53.50 -60.07 -13.75
CA ALA A 310 -53.99 -58.78 -14.24
C ALA A 310 -54.06 -57.70 -13.14
N ASP A 311 -54.38 -58.08 -11.90
CA ASP A 311 -54.41 -57.16 -10.74
C ASP A 311 -53.01 -56.85 -10.20
N LEU A 312 -52.04 -57.75 -10.35
CA LEU A 312 -50.62 -57.48 -10.10
C LEU A 312 -50.02 -56.58 -11.19
N GLU A 313 -50.36 -56.79 -12.47
CA GLU A 313 -49.97 -55.90 -13.57
C GLU A 313 -50.47 -54.47 -13.37
N ARG A 314 -51.72 -54.29 -12.92
CA ARG A 314 -52.27 -52.99 -12.51
C ARG A 314 -51.48 -52.36 -11.38
N GLN A 315 -51.17 -53.13 -10.31
CA GLN A 315 -50.36 -52.63 -9.20
C GLN A 315 -48.95 -52.21 -9.63
N VAL A 316 -48.31 -52.94 -10.54
CA VAL A 316 -47.00 -52.58 -11.11
C VAL A 316 -47.11 -51.30 -11.94
N GLN A 317 -48.14 -51.14 -12.77
CA GLN A 317 -48.37 -49.91 -13.55
C GLN A 317 -48.63 -48.70 -12.64
N ASP A 318 -49.44 -48.85 -11.60
CA ASP A 318 -49.70 -47.81 -10.57
C ASP A 318 -48.43 -47.38 -9.85
N LEU A 319 -47.59 -48.34 -9.42
CA LEU A 319 -46.31 -48.06 -8.76
C LEU A 319 -45.31 -47.40 -9.73
N GLN A 320 -45.28 -47.83 -11.00
CA GLN A 320 -44.43 -47.23 -12.03
C GLN A 320 -44.86 -45.78 -12.32
N ALA A 321 -46.16 -45.49 -12.41
CA ALA A 321 -46.68 -44.14 -12.60
C ALA A 321 -46.35 -43.22 -11.40
N ARG A 322 -46.52 -43.72 -10.16
CA ARG A 322 -46.14 -42.99 -8.94
C ARG A 322 -44.63 -42.69 -8.89
N SER A 323 -43.79 -43.66 -9.27
CA SER A 323 -42.33 -43.47 -9.37
C SER A 323 -41.97 -42.39 -10.38
N GLN A 324 -42.58 -42.41 -11.58
CA GLN A 324 -42.35 -41.39 -12.60
C GLN A 324 -42.81 -40.00 -12.16
N GLN A 325 -43.92 -39.90 -11.43
CA GLN A 325 -44.37 -38.64 -10.83
C GLN A 325 -43.38 -38.13 -9.76
N GLN A 326 -42.85 -39.02 -8.92
CA GLN A 326 -41.84 -38.67 -7.92
C GLN A 326 -40.51 -38.24 -8.56
N ASP A 327 -40.08 -38.90 -9.65
CA ASP A 327 -38.92 -38.47 -10.44
C ASP A 327 -39.12 -37.08 -11.05
N ALA A 328 -40.31 -36.80 -11.61
CA ALA A 328 -40.63 -35.50 -12.18
C ALA A 328 -40.60 -34.38 -11.12
N LEU A 329 -41.20 -34.61 -9.94
CA LEU A 329 -41.16 -33.69 -8.80
C LEU A 329 -39.74 -33.49 -8.25
N SER A 330 -38.93 -34.54 -8.23
CA SER A 330 -37.54 -34.47 -7.80
C SER A 330 -36.69 -33.64 -8.77
N ARG A 331 -36.93 -33.75 -10.07
CA ARG A 331 -36.25 -32.95 -11.11
C ARG A 331 -36.66 -31.47 -11.05
N THR A 332 -37.94 -31.15 -10.88
CA THR A 332 -38.37 -29.75 -10.76
C THR A 332 -37.84 -29.10 -9.47
N SER A 333 -37.83 -29.83 -8.35
CA SER A 333 -37.21 -29.41 -7.10
C SER A 333 -35.70 -29.17 -7.25
N HIS A 334 -34.97 -30.10 -7.86
CA HIS A 334 -33.54 -29.95 -8.12
C HIS A 334 -33.24 -28.72 -8.99
N ASN A 335 -33.98 -28.52 -10.09
CA ASN A 335 -33.79 -27.37 -10.97
C ASN A 335 -34.09 -26.04 -10.25
N ALA A 336 -35.09 -25.99 -9.36
CA ALA A 336 -35.39 -24.81 -8.56
C ALA A 336 -34.29 -24.51 -7.53
N LEU A 337 -33.74 -25.53 -6.87
CA LEU A 337 -32.61 -25.40 -5.95
C LEU A 337 -31.32 -24.97 -6.68
N GLN A 338 -31.06 -25.49 -7.87
CA GLN A 338 -29.94 -25.09 -8.71
C GLN A 338 -30.05 -23.61 -9.10
N ALA A 339 -31.22 -23.16 -9.59
CA ALA A 339 -31.44 -21.75 -9.92
C ALA A 339 -31.32 -20.83 -8.70
N ALA A 340 -31.71 -21.28 -7.50
CA ALA A 340 -31.52 -20.55 -6.25
C ALA A 340 -30.03 -20.46 -5.85
N LEU A 341 -29.26 -21.54 -6.02
CA LEU A 341 -27.82 -21.58 -5.81
C LEU A 341 -27.08 -20.64 -6.78
N ASP A 342 -27.42 -20.68 -8.06
CA ASP A 342 -26.82 -19.81 -9.08
C ASP A 342 -27.12 -18.32 -8.81
N LYS A 343 -28.33 -18.01 -8.34
CA LYS A 343 -28.68 -16.65 -7.88
C LYS A 343 -27.87 -16.24 -6.64
N ALA A 344 -27.71 -17.13 -5.66
CA ALA A 344 -26.91 -16.85 -4.46
C ALA A 344 -25.43 -16.62 -4.82
N ASN A 345 -24.87 -17.40 -5.74
CA ASN A 345 -23.51 -17.22 -6.27
C ASN A 345 -23.35 -15.86 -6.97
N GLN A 346 -24.35 -15.41 -7.75
CA GLN A 346 -24.34 -14.09 -8.37
C GLN A 346 -24.40 -12.96 -7.33
N GLN A 347 -25.17 -13.12 -6.25
CA GLN A 347 -25.23 -12.15 -5.15
C GLN A 347 -23.92 -12.09 -4.35
N ALA A 348 -23.31 -13.24 -4.04
CA ALA A 348 -21.99 -13.29 -3.41
C ALA A 348 -20.92 -12.59 -4.27
N ALA A 349 -20.89 -12.87 -5.58
CA ALA A 349 -19.99 -12.20 -6.52
C ALA A 349 -20.27 -10.70 -6.69
N ALA A 350 -21.47 -10.20 -6.37
CA ALA A 350 -21.76 -8.77 -6.31
C ALA A 350 -21.16 -8.14 -5.05
N LEU A 351 -21.45 -8.73 -3.88
CA LEU A 351 -20.92 -8.29 -2.58
C LEU A 351 -19.38 -8.33 -2.52
N GLU A 352 -18.73 -9.31 -3.17
CA GLU A 352 -17.27 -9.33 -3.31
C GLU A 352 -16.71 -8.12 -4.08
N ARG A 353 -17.42 -7.61 -5.09
CA ARG A 353 -16.99 -6.42 -5.84
C ARG A 353 -17.20 -5.16 -5.01
N GLU A 354 -18.31 -5.05 -4.31
CA GLU A 354 -18.59 -3.95 -3.38
C GLU A 354 -17.57 -3.89 -2.24
N HIS A 355 -17.21 -5.05 -1.67
CA HIS A 355 -16.15 -5.17 -0.67
C HIS A 355 -14.80 -4.67 -1.20
N ARG A 356 -14.36 -5.13 -2.38
CA ARG A 356 -13.09 -4.67 -3.00
C ARG A 356 -13.08 -3.17 -3.32
N MET A 357 -14.24 -2.59 -3.69
CA MET A 357 -14.36 -1.14 -3.86
C MET A 357 -14.26 -0.39 -2.52
N ALA A 358 -14.87 -0.92 -1.45
CA ALA A 358 -14.75 -0.38 -0.10
C ALA A 358 -13.30 -0.48 0.44
N GLU A 359 -12.63 -1.62 0.30
CA GLU A 359 -11.21 -1.80 0.63
C GLU A 359 -10.33 -0.77 -0.12
N SER A 360 -10.58 -0.58 -1.41
CA SER A 360 -9.85 0.41 -2.21
C SER A 360 -10.09 1.84 -1.72
N ARG A 361 -11.31 2.18 -1.27
CA ARG A 361 -11.60 3.52 -0.72
C ARG A 361 -11.02 3.71 0.68
N VAL A 362 -10.98 2.66 1.51
CA VAL A 362 -10.30 2.68 2.82
C VAL A 362 -8.80 2.91 2.63
N ARG A 363 -8.15 2.22 1.67
CA ARG A 363 -6.73 2.47 1.35
C ARG A 363 -6.46 3.90 0.91
N GLN A 364 -7.30 4.47 0.04
CA GLN A 364 -7.19 5.89 -0.34
C GLN A 364 -7.31 6.83 0.86
N LEU A 365 -8.28 6.60 1.74
CA LEU A 365 -8.47 7.43 2.94
C LEU A 365 -7.31 7.29 3.94
N GLN A 366 -6.66 6.11 4.02
CA GLN A 366 -5.43 5.92 4.80
C GLN A 366 -4.22 6.66 4.19
N GLU A 367 -4.09 6.66 2.86
CA GLU A 367 -3.08 7.47 2.16
C GLU A 367 -3.35 8.99 2.32
N GLU A 368 -4.61 9.42 2.27
CA GLU A 368 -5.01 10.81 2.53
C GLU A 368 -4.66 11.19 3.99
N ALA A 369 -5.00 10.35 4.97
CA ALA A 369 -4.69 10.58 6.39
C ALA A 369 -3.18 10.69 6.66
N THR A 370 -2.37 9.76 6.17
CA THR A 370 -0.90 9.80 6.37
C THR A 370 -0.24 11.02 5.71
N ARG A 371 -0.81 11.57 4.63
CA ARG A 371 -0.38 12.85 4.06
C ARG A 371 -0.74 14.03 4.97
N PHE A 372 -1.92 14.03 5.59
CA PHE A 372 -2.30 15.05 6.57
C PHE A 372 -1.44 14.98 7.83
N ASP A 373 -1.17 13.79 8.38
CA ASP A 373 -0.29 13.61 9.54
C ASP A 373 1.10 14.20 9.27
N LYS A 374 1.67 13.92 8.09
CA LYS A 374 2.95 14.51 7.69
C LYS A 374 2.86 16.04 7.58
N ALA A 375 1.82 16.57 6.94
CA ALA A 375 1.65 18.03 6.82
C ALA A 375 1.50 18.72 8.20
N VAL A 376 0.88 18.07 9.18
CA VAL A 376 0.80 18.53 10.57
C VAL A 376 2.16 18.48 11.26
N GLN A 377 2.97 17.44 11.02
CA GLN A 377 4.35 17.36 11.54
C GLN A 377 5.24 18.46 10.94
N ASP A 378 5.21 18.64 9.61
CA ASP A 378 5.97 19.68 8.90
C ASP A 378 5.56 21.09 9.39
N ALA A 379 4.26 21.35 9.55
CA ALA A 379 3.76 22.60 10.11
C ALA A 379 4.14 22.82 11.59
N THR A 380 4.22 21.75 12.39
CA THR A 380 4.67 21.80 13.79
C THR A 380 6.16 22.10 13.89
N HIS A 381 6.98 21.54 13.00
CA HIS A 381 8.41 21.86 12.88
C HIS A 381 8.62 23.33 12.47
N LEU A 382 7.83 23.84 11.51
CA LEU A 382 7.88 25.25 11.13
C LEU A 382 7.46 26.17 12.29
N ALA A 383 6.38 25.83 13.02
CA ALA A 383 5.88 26.61 14.14
C ALA A 383 6.83 26.62 15.36
N THR A 384 7.63 25.57 15.55
CA THR A 384 8.70 25.54 16.58
C THR A 384 9.94 26.31 16.13
N THR A 385 10.32 26.24 14.85
CA THR A 385 11.40 27.06 14.27
C THR A 385 11.11 28.55 14.40
N LEU A 386 9.94 29.01 13.94
CA LEU A 386 9.48 30.40 14.04
C LEU A 386 9.38 30.90 15.50
N ARG A 387 9.16 30.00 16.47
CA ARG A 387 9.18 30.34 17.89
C ARG A 387 10.59 30.64 18.37
N GLY A 388 11.57 29.82 18.00
CA GLY A 388 12.99 30.06 18.31
C GLY A 388 13.49 31.37 17.68
N GLU A 389 13.14 31.63 16.42
CA GLU A 389 13.46 32.89 15.73
C GLU A 389 12.85 34.11 16.46
N LYS A 390 11.58 34.01 16.88
CA LYS A 390 10.91 35.04 17.69
C LYS A 390 11.61 35.27 19.03
N GLU A 391 12.03 34.22 19.72
CA GLU A 391 12.74 34.31 21.01
C GLU A 391 14.11 34.99 20.84
N VAL A 392 14.85 34.65 19.77
CA VAL A 392 16.10 35.34 19.40
C VAL A 392 15.85 36.81 19.04
N ALA A 393 14.80 37.13 18.28
CA ALA A 393 14.44 38.51 17.95
C ALA A 393 14.07 39.32 19.21
N VAL A 394 13.34 38.73 20.17
CA VAL A 394 13.02 39.36 21.46
C VAL A 394 14.28 39.59 22.32
N ALA A 395 15.23 38.65 22.32
CA ALA A 395 16.54 38.82 22.96
C ALA A 395 17.36 39.95 22.31
N GLN A 396 17.34 40.07 20.97
CA GLN A 396 18.00 41.16 20.25
C GLN A 396 17.36 42.52 20.54
N VAL A 397 16.02 42.62 20.49
CA VAL A 397 15.28 43.86 20.77
C VAL A 397 15.47 44.31 22.21
N SER A 398 15.46 43.40 23.18
CA SER A 398 15.74 43.75 24.59
C SER A 398 17.20 44.18 24.79
N GLY A 399 18.17 43.51 24.16
CA GLY A 399 19.57 43.93 24.16
C GLY A 399 19.81 45.30 23.50
N LEU A 400 19.11 45.60 22.41
CA LEU A 400 19.11 46.92 21.78
C LEU A 400 18.47 47.99 22.67
N LYS A 401 17.38 47.67 23.38
CA LYS A 401 16.74 48.58 24.35
C LYS A 401 17.67 48.95 25.50
N VAL A 402 18.46 48.01 26.02
CA VAL A 402 19.49 48.31 27.04
C VAL A 402 20.61 49.18 26.48
N LYS A 403 21.08 48.92 25.24
CA LYS A 403 22.07 49.79 24.57
C LYS A 403 21.53 51.20 24.36
N LEU A 404 20.25 51.34 23.98
CA LEU A 404 19.58 52.62 23.83
C LEU A 404 19.53 53.37 25.17
N SER A 405 19.10 52.73 26.27
CA SER A 405 19.02 53.43 27.56
C SER A 405 20.39 53.79 28.15
N VAL A 406 21.47 53.07 27.79
CA VAL A 406 22.84 53.51 28.10
C VAL A 406 23.23 54.74 27.25
N ALA A 407 22.93 54.73 25.95
CA ALA A 407 23.20 55.86 25.07
C ALA A 407 22.39 57.12 25.43
N GLU A 408 21.14 56.97 25.86
CA GLU A 408 20.30 58.06 26.41
C GLU A 408 20.94 58.68 27.67
N VAL A 409 21.40 57.84 28.60
CA VAL A 409 22.11 58.29 29.82
C VAL A 409 23.44 58.97 29.50
N ASP A 410 24.20 58.47 28.53
CA ASP A 410 25.47 59.09 28.12
C ASP A 410 25.26 60.38 27.30
N LEU A 411 24.16 60.49 26.54
CA LEU A 411 23.72 61.75 25.92
C LEU A 411 23.35 62.80 26.97
N SER A 412 22.64 62.44 28.04
CA SER A 412 22.36 63.37 29.14
C SER A 412 23.65 63.91 29.79
N LYS A 413 24.61 63.02 30.12
CA LYS A 413 25.93 63.42 30.65
C LYS A 413 26.71 64.33 29.68
N LEU A 414 26.55 64.12 28.37
CA LEU A 414 27.17 64.98 27.36
C LEU A 414 26.47 66.33 27.27
N SER A 415 25.13 66.41 27.42
CA SER A 415 24.38 67.67 27.53
C SER A 415 24.85 68.47 28.75
N GLU A 416 24.87 67.85 29.94
CA GLU A 416 25.36 68.48 31.19
C GLU A 416 26.78 69.05 31.03
N ARG A 417 27.66 68.32 30.31
CA ARG A 417 29.03 68.76 30.02
C ARG A 417 29.11 69.85 28.95
N VAL A 418 28.17 69.93 28.02
CA VAL A 418 28.06 71.03 27.06
C VAL A 418 27.56 72.28 27.78
N GLU A 419 26.50 72.19 28.58
CA GLU A 419 25.99 73.28 29.42
C GLU A 419 27.06 73.81 30.41
N GLU A 420 27.91 72.93 30.93
CA GLU A 420 29.09 73.33 31.71
C GLU A 420 30.17 74.03 30.87
N ALA A 421 30.48 73.50 29.69
CA ALA A 421 31.44 74.14 28.78
C ALA A 421 30.94 75.52 28.30
N GLU A 422 29.63 75.69 28.08
CA GLU A 422 28.98 76.95 27.73
C GLU A 422 29.02 77.94 28.91
N ARG A 423 28.70 77.51 30.14
CA ARG A 423 28.90 78.34 31.35
C ARG A 423 30.35 78.81 31.49
N LEU A 424 31.33 77.93 31.23
CA LEU A 424 32.75 78.26 31.28
C LEU A 424 33.19 79.16 30.11
N ALA A 425 32.59 79.03 28.93
CA ALA A 425 32.85 79.89 27.78
C ALA A 425 32.31 81.30 27.99
N GLU A 426 31.07 81.44 28.48
CA GLU A 426 30.46 82.74 28.78
C GLU A 426 31.19 83.44 29.95
N GLY A 427 31.59 82.70 30.99
CA GLY A 427 32.45 83.24 32.06
C GLY A 427 33.84 83.69 31.56
N ARG A 428 34.41 83.01 30.56
CA ARG A 428 35.64 83.47 29.88
C ARG A 428 35.42 84.70 29.01
N LYS A 429 34.27 84.80 28.33
CA LYS A 429 33.87 85.95 27.52
C LYS A 429 33.73 87.21 28.36
N ILE A 430 33.06 87.14 29.51
CA ILE A 430 32.99 88.26 30.48
C ILE A 430 34.41 88.70 30.91
N CYS A 431 35.30 87.76 31.23
CA CYS A 431 36.68 88.07 31.60
C CYS A 431 37.53 88.61 30.41
N LEU A 432 37.14 88.35 29.16
CA LEU A 432 37.73 88.99 27.98
C LEU A 432 37.19 90.41 27.80
N GLU A 433 35.89 90.65 27.94
CA GLU A 433 35.27 91.98 27.90
C GLU A 433 35.86 92.92 28.99
N GLU A 434 36.09 92.40 30.21
CA GLU A 434 36.82 93.11 31.27
C GLU A 434 38.26 93.48 30.87
N LYS A 435 38.96 92.59 30.16
CA LYS A 435 40.33 92.83 29.69
C LYS A 435 40.39 93.77 28.48
N GLU A 436 39.45 93.68 27.55
CA GLU A 436 39.32 94.62 26.44
C GLU A 436 39.03 96.04 26.96
N LYS A 437 38.19 96.17 27.99
CA LYS A 437 38.00 97.42 28.71
C LYS A 437 39.29 97.93 29.36
N ALA A 438 40.03 97.08 30.06
CA ALA A 438 41.31 97.45 30.67
C ALA A 438 42.39 97.82 29.62
N VAL A 439 42.36 97.21 28.43
CA VAL A 439 43.20 97.60 27.28
C VAL A 439 42.78 98.98 26.77
N GLY A 440 41.48 99.26 26.62
CA GLY A 440 40.99 100.60 26.23
C GLY A 440 41.36 101.70 27.24
N GLU A 441 41.32 101.41 28.54
CA GLU A 441 41.80 102.31 29.61
C GLU A 441 43.33 102.54 29.53
N ALA A 442 44.10 101.53 29.13
CA ALA A 442 45.54 101.66 28.87
C ALA A 442 45.84 102.43 27.56
N GLU A 443 45.09 102.21 26.47
CA GLU A 443 45.23 102.93 25.21
C GLU A 443 44.89 104.41 25.35
N ALA A 444 43.84 104.75 26.11
CA ALA A 444 43.53 106.13 26.47
C ALA A 444 44.68 106.79 27.26
N SER A 445 45.33 106.04 28.15
CA SER A 445 46.50 106.50 28.90
C SER A 445 47.72 106.73 27.99
N VAL A 446 47.94 105.85 27.00
CA VAL A 446 48.99 106.02 25.97
C VAL A 446 48.71 107.25 25.08
N ALA A 447 47.46 107.47 24.67
CA ALA A 447 47.07 108.65 23.89
C ALA A 447 47.32 109.96 24.66
N SER A 448 47.04 109.99 25.96
CA SER A 448 47.34 111.12 26.84
C SER A 448 48.84 111.43 26.91
N LEU A 449 49.68 110.39 27.08
CA LEU A 449 51.14 110.53 27.08
C LEU A 449 51.68 110.98 25.72
N GLN A 450 51.12 110.50 24.61
CA GLN A 450 51.49 110.96 23.26
C GLN A 450 51.16 112.44 23.03
N GLN A 451 50.12 112.98 23.67
CA GLN A 451 49.84 114.42 23.60
C GLN A 451 50.87 115.24 24.40
N GLN A 452 51.23 114.81 25.61
CA GLN A 452 52.28 115.47 26.40
C GLN A 452 53.63 115.53 25.67
N VAL A 453 53.99 114.49 24.91
CA VAL A 453 55.21 114.48 24.09
C VAL A 453 55.17 115.57 23.00
N LYS A 454 54.04 115.76 22.32
CA LYS A 454 53.88 116.83 21.30
C LYS A 454 54.00 118.22 21.91
N ASP A 455 53.36 118.44 23.06
CA ASP A 455 53.37 119.75 23.73
C ASP A 455 54.80 120.12 24.19
N LEU A 456 55.60 119.14 24.62
CA LEU A 456 57.02 119.31 24.93
C LEU A 456 57.90 119.57 23.69
N GLN A 457 57.62 118.93 22.55
CA GLN A 457 58.33 119.22 21.30
C GLN A 457 58.10 120.67 20.83
N ILE A 458 56.86 121.17 20.91
CA ILE A 458 56.52 122.56 20.58
C ILE A 458 57.29 123.55 21.47
N GLN A 459 57.45 123.26 22.77
CA GLN A 459 58.27 124.09 23.65
C GLN A 459 59.76 124.06 23.28
N HIS A 460 60.29 122.91 22.84
CA HIS A 460 61.69 122.78 22.43
C HIS A 460 61.99 123.59 21.16
N GLU A 461 61.15 123.50 20.13
CA GLU A 461 61.29 124.25 18.88
C GLU A 461 61.24 125.77 19.10
N GLN A 462 60.32 126.24 19.97
CA GLN A 462 60.25 127.64 20.38
C GLN A 462 61.46 128.10 21.22
N GLY A 463 62.17 127.18 21.87
CA GLY A 463 63.45 127.46 22.54
C GLY A 463 64.56 127.69 21.52
N VAL A 464 64.83 126.69 20.68
CA VAL A 464 65.92 126.71 19.66
C VAL A 464 65.80 127.92 18.73
N THR A 465 64.59 128.24 18.28
CA THR A 465 64.35 129.38 17.37
C THR A 465 64.78 130.73 17.97
N ARG A 466 64.74 130.91 19.30
CA ARG A 466 65.15 132.15 19.98
C ARG A 466 66.66 132.28 20.20
N GLU A 467 67.38 131.15 20.22
CA GLU A 467 68.85 131.16 20.35
C GLU A 467 69.51 131.34 18.97
N VAL A 468 68.95 130.74 17.93
CA VAL A 468 69.42 130.90 16.54
C VAL A 468 69.32 132.36 16.06
N THR A 469 68.25 133.09 16.39
CA THR A 469 68.13 134.52 16.03
C THR A 469 69.16 135.39 16.76
N ARG A 470 69.31 135.22 18.07
CA ARG A 470 70.35 135.94 18.86
C ARG A 470 71.77 135.67 18.35
N ALA A 471 72.07 134.42 17.98
CA ALA A 471 73.37 134.08 17.41
C ALA A 471 73.60 134.79 16.06
N LYS A 472 72.57 134.84 15.21
CA LYS A 472 72.63 135.49 13.89
C LYS A 472 72.90 137.00 13.99
N GLU A 473 72.16 137.71 14.85
CA GLU A 473 72.34 139.15 15.09
C GLU A 473 73.77 139.49 15.55
N GLN A 474 74.37 138.66 16.42
CA GLN A 474 75.74 138.84 16.90
C GLN A 474 76.82 138.57 15.84
N TRP A 475 76.53 137.79 14.81
CA TRP A 475 77.45 137.56 13.68
C TRP A 475 77.32 138.65 12.61
N GLU A 476 76.11 139.10 12.30
CA GLU A 476 75.88 140.17 11.32
C GLU A 476 76.50 141.50 11.79
N ALA A 477 76.41 141.83 13.09
CA ALA A 477 77.10 142.98 13.68
C ALA A 477 78.64 142.91 13.56
N LYS A 478 79.24 141.72 13.65
CA LYS A 478 80.70 141.53 13.47
C LYS A 478 81.10 141.63 12.01
N LEU A 479 80.28 141.11 11.08
CA LEU A 479 80.56 141.11 9.65
C LEU A 479 80.61 142.53 9.06
N ILE A 480 79.76 143.43 9.56
CA ILE A 480 79.80 144.87 9.21
C ILE A 480 81.13 145.52 9.65
N GLY A 481 81.65 145.14 10.83
CA GLY A 481 82.92 145.65 11.35
C GLY A 481 84.15 145.22 10.53
N VAL A 482 84.12 144.05 9.89
CA VAL A 482 85.20 143.55 9.03
C VAL A 482 85.25 144.32 7.70
N ARG A 483 84.09 144.52 7.05
CA ARG A 483 84.02 145.24 5.76
C ARG A 483 84.56 146.67 5.83
N SER A 484 84.33 147.36 6.94
CA SER A 484 84.89 148.71 7.19
C SER A 484 86.41 148.74 7.37
N GLN A 485 87.07 147.59 7.50
CA GLN A 485 88.53 147.46 7.43
C GLN A 485 89.00 147.04 6.03
N GLU A 486 88.24 146.19 5.32
CA GLU A 486 88.51 145.80 3.92
C GLU A 486 88.53 147.03 2.99
N GLU A 487 87.50 147.89 3.06
CA GLU A 487 87.43 149.15 2.28
C GLU A 487 88.63 150.09 2.51
N LYS A 488 89.24 150.05 3.71
CA LYS A 488 90.44 150.85 4.04
C LYS A 488 91.73 150.24 3.53
N VAL A 489 91.79 148.94 3.30
CA VAL A 489 92.94 148.28 2.68
C VAL A 489 92.91 148.53 1.16
N GLU A 490 91.74 148.46 0.53
CA GLU A 490 91.60 148.72 -0.91
C GLU A 490 92.00 150.15 -1.31
N GLU A 491 91.54 151.18 -0.58
CA GLU A 491 91.94 152.58 -0.87
C GLU A 491 93.44 152.82 -0.59
N LEU A 492 94.07 152.10 0.35
CA LEU A 492 95.52 152.18 0.57
C LEU A 492 96.32 151.48 -0.53
N MET A 493 95.82 150.37 -1.11
CA MET A 493 96.44 149.75 -2.29
C MET A 493 96.33 150.65 -3.52
N ARG A 494 95.17 151.30 -3.73
CA ARG A 494 94.95 152.23 -4.84
C ARG A 494 95.90 153.44 -4.80
N GLN A 495 96.22 153.92 -3.61
CA GLN A 495 97.22 154.98 -3.39
C GLN A 495 98.67 154.50 -3.57
N LEU A 496 98.93 153.18 -3.54
CA LEU A 496 100.23 152.59 -3.81
C LEU A 496 100.49 152.46 -5.32
N GLU A 497 99.53 151.93 -6.09
CA GLU A 497 99.63 151.87 -7.56
C GLU A 497 99.82 153.27 -8.17
N GLU A 498 99.05 154.25 -7.69
CA GLU A 498 99.21 155.66 -8.09
C GLU A 498 100.59 156.25 -7.75
N ALA A 499 101.35 155.67 -6.82
CA ALA A 499 102.72 156.08 -6.52
C ALA A 499 103.75 155.37 -7.40
N GLU A 500 103.54 154.08 -7.70
CA GLU A 500 104.44 153.29 -8.55
C GLU A 500 104.42 153.74 -10.01
N GLU A 501 103.26 154.09 -10.59
CA GLU A 501 103.20 154.69 -11.93
C GLU A 501 104.01 155.98 -12.03
N LYS A 502 103.92 156.86 -11.02
CA LYS A 502 104.63 158.14 -10.97
C LYS A 502 106.15 157.95 -10.86
N VAL A 503 106.61 156.89 -10.18
CA VAL A 503 108.03 156.50 -10.13
C VAL A 503 108.51 156.00 -11.51
N GLU A 504 107.74 155.18 -12.21
CA GLU A 504 108.17 154.62 -13.49
C GLU A 504 108.14 155.66 -14.61
N GLN A 505 107.20 156.62 -14.57
CA GLN A 505 107.18 157.77 -15.46
C GLN A 505 108.46 158.61 -15.33
N MET A 506 108.93 158.90 -14.11
CA MET A 506 110.22 159.57 -13.89
C MET A 506 111.42 158.75 -14.39
N LYS A 507 111.39 157.41 -14.36
CA LYS A 507 112.46 156.58 -14.95
C LYS A 507 112.51 156.67 -16.47
N VAL A 508 111.36 156.82 -17.15
CA VAL A 508 111.30 157.02 -18.61
C VAL A 508 111.91 158.37 -19.00
N GLU A 509 111.55 159.43 -18.28
CA GLU A 509 112.10 160.78 -18.50
C GLU A 509 113.62 160.84 -18.25
N ALA A 510 114.10 160.21 -17.17
CA ALA A 510 115.53 160.10 -16.88
C ALA A 510 116.32 159.32 -17.96
N LYS A 511 115.73 158.26 -18.54
CA LYS A 511 116.33 157.54 -19.68
C LYS A 511 116.48 158.43 -20.90
N GLN A 512 115.44 159.19 -21.27
CA GLN A 512 115.47 160.06 -22.45
C GLN A 512 116.53 161.18 -22.33
N GLN A 513 116.81 161.67 -21.12
CA GLN A 513 117.92 162.60 -20.89
C GLN A 513 119.30 161.92 -21.02
N CYS A 514 119.43 160.66 -20.59
CA CYS A 514 120.68 159.90 -20.70
C CYS A 514 121.03 159.46 -22.13
N GLU A 515 120.05 159.35 -23.04
CA GLU A 515 120.31 159.03 -24.44
C GLU A 515 120.78 160.26 -25.25
N LYS A 516 120.20 161.45 -25.02
CA LYS A 516 120.72 162.68 -25.65
C LYS A 516 122.18 162.97 -25.30
N LEU A 517 122.54 162.83 -24.02
CA LEU A 517 123.92 162.99 -23.55
C LEU A 517 124.89 161.91 -24.09
N LYS A 518 124.40 160.80 -24.63
CA LYS A 518 125.23 159.81 -25.35
C LYS A 518 125.50 160.23 -26.80
N GLU A 519 124.52 160.77 -27.50
CA GLU A 519 124.68 161.22 -28.88
C GLU A 519 125.71 162.36 -28.98
N GLU A 520 125.62 163.34 -28.07
CA GLU A 520 126.60 164.43 -27.93
C GLU A 520 128.03 163.91 -27.62
N MET A 521 128.16 162.81 -26.86
CA MET A 521 129.46 162.24 -26.52
C MET A 521 130.10 161.42 -27.65
N GLU A 522 129.30 160.69 -28.43
CA GLU A 522 129.79 159.91 -29.58
C GLU A 522 130.15 160.80 -30.78
N GLU A 523 129.55 161.99 -30.91
CA GLU A 523 130.00 163.00 -31.88
C GLU A 523 131.37 163.59 -31.47
N ALA A 524 131.54 163.97 -30.19
CA ALA A 524 132.82 164.46 -29.66
C ALA A 524 133.97 163.42 -29.78
N LYS A 525 133.67 162.12 -29.72
CA LYS A 525 134.63 161.03 -29.92
C LYS A 525 135.28 161.01 -31.31
N ARG A 526 134.49 161.22 -32.37
CA ARG A 526 134.94 161.07 -33.77
C ARG A 526 136.06 162.06 -34.12
N ASP A 527 136.01 163.27 -33.56
CA ASP A 527 137.06 164.29 -33.71
C ASP A 527 138.27 164.06 -32.79
N GLY A 528 138.09 163.35 -31.68
CA GLY A 528 139.18 162.93 -30.79
C GLY A 528 140.05 161.82 -31.38
N GLU A 529 139.42 160.73 -31.83
CA GLU A 529 140.12 159.52 -32.30
C GLU A 529 140.95 159.75 -33.56
N LYS A 530 140.61 160.76 -34.38
CA LYS A 530 141.42 161.15 -35.55
C LYS A 530 142.76 161.84 -35.18
N LYS A 531 142.89 162.39 -33.97
CA LYS A 531 144.10 163.10 -33.49
C LYS A 531 144.94 162.26 -32.53
N THR A 532 144.34 161.35 -31.77
CA THR A 532 145.07 160.52 -30.79
C THR A 532 145.78 159.31 -31.42
N LEU A 533 145.58 159.04 -32.72
CA LEU A 533 146.32 158.01 -33.47
C LEU A 533 147.75 158.45 -33.88
N GLU A 534 148.09 159.75 -33.81
CA GLU A 534 149.47 160.23 -34.04
C GLU A 534 150.35 160.17 -32.78
N ALA A 535 149.76 160.36 -31.60
CA ALA A 535 150.50 160.70 -30.37
C ALA A 535 150.65 159.57 -29.34
N ARG A 536 150.15 158.35 -29.60
CA ARG A 536 150.15 157.27 -28.59
C ARG A 536 150.39 155.86 -29.17
N LYS A 537 151.61 155.37 -29.44
CA LYS A 537 153.01 155.86 -29.41
C LYS A 537 153.69 156.35 -28.12
N GLU A 538 152.99 156.57 -27.02
CA GLU A 538 153.55 157.05 -25.75
C GLU A 538 152.83 156.32 -24.61
N GLY A 539 153.53 155.39 -23.95
CA GLY A 539 152.91 154.28 -23.20
C GLY A 539 152.67 154.52 -21.71
N GLU A 540 151.47 154.99 -21.36
CA GLU A 540 150.87 154.81 -20.03
C GLU A 540 150.83 153.32 -19.60
N ARG A 541 151.02 152.86 -18.34
CA ARG A 541 151.28 153.50 -17.03
C ARG A 541 150.22 154.52 -16.55
N LYS A 542 149.55 154.39 -15.40
CA LYS A 542 149.69 153.48 -14.23
C LYS A 542 148.60 153.80 -13.15
N LEU A 543 148.46 152.97 -12.09
CA LEU A 543 147.82 153.25 -10.76
C LEU A 543 146.26 153.39 -10.72
N GLY A 544 145.53 153.25 -9.60
CA GLY A 544 145.80 152.63 -8.27
C GLY A 544 145.55 153.51 -7.00
N GLY A 545 144.79 153.03 -5.97
CA GLY A 545 144.80 153.61 -4.59
C GLY A 545 143.61 153.40 -3.58
N ASP A 546 143.75 152.48 -2.62
CA ASP A 546 143.64 152.54 -1.12
C ASP A 546 142.63 153.38 -0.22
N LYS A 547 142.10 152.71 0.86
CA LYS A 547 142.10 153.03 2.35
C LYS A 547 140.97 153.69 3.22
N GLU A 548 140.69 153.07 4.40
CA GLU A 548 140.47 153.56 5.84
C GLU A 548 139.38 154.65 6.22
N LYS A 549 138.79 154.86 7.44
CA LYS A 549 138.75 154.25 8.83
C LYS A 549 137.62 154.83 9.79
N TYR A 550 137.31 154.16 10.93
CA TYR A 550 136.59 154.60 12.19
C TYR A 550 135.10 155.10 12.12
N GLY A 551 134.29 155.33 13.20
CA GLY A 551 134.33 154.98 14.66
C GLY A 551 133.66 156.00 15.65
N GLY A 552 132.82 155.61 16.66
CA GLY A 552 132.25 156.52 17.71
C GLY A 552 131.01 156.02 18.54
N ALA A 553 130.54 156.75 19.60
CA ALA A 553 129.37 156.41 20.48
C ALA A 553 128.75 157.59 21.33
N ASN A 554 127.46 157.47 21.77
CA ASN A 554 126.70 158.22 22.85
C ASN A 554 125.28 157.55 23.03
N GLU A 555 124.48 157.54 24.13
CA GLU A 555 124.00 158.48 25.20
C GLU A 555 122.92 159.52 24.75
N LYS A 556 121.82 159.89 25.48
CA LYS A 556 121.13 159.45 26.74
C LYS A 556 119.73 160.13 26.93
N GLY A 557 118.79 159.51 27.68
CA GLY A 557 117.69 160.14 28.48
C GLY A 557 116.38 160.64 27.81
N THR A 558 115.25 161.00 28.48
CA THR A 558 114.74 160.77 29.88
C THR A 558 113.25 161.23 30.08
N CYS A 559 112.46 160.55 30.92
CA CYS A 559 111.21 161.01 31.64
C CYS A 559 109.93 161.38 30.82
N SER A 560 108.67 161.36 31.32
CA SER A 560 108.08 161.34 32.69
C SER A 560 106.66 160.67 32.80
N ARG A 561 106.26 160.20 34.01
CA ARG A 561 104.91 160.11 34.67
C ARG A 561 103.63 159.62 33.90
N GLY A 562 102.66 158.91 34.51
CA GLY A 562 102.53 158.28 35.85
C GLY A 562 101.09 158.18 36.43
N LYS A 563 100.82 157.17 37.29
CA LYS A 563 99.52 156.77 37.96
C LYS A 563 98.48 156.12 37.01
N GLY A 564 97.61 155.16 37.36
CA GLY A 564 97.22 154.47 38.62
C GLY A 564 95.67 154.43 38.77
N THR A 565 94.92 153.42 39.24
CA THR A 565 95.11 152.10 39.94
C THR A 565 93.90 151.17 39.58
N GLY A 566 93.54 149.99 40.14
CA GLY A 566 93.98 149.13 41.27
C GLY A 566 92.87 148.09 41.68
N GLY A 567 93.24 146.89 42.18
CA GLY A 567 92.32 145.76 42.53
C GLY A 567 91.75 144.99 41.32
N GLN A 568 91.10 143.82 41.39
CA GLN A 568 90.82 142.74 42.39
C GLN A 568 90.07 141.60 41.61
N GLN A 569 89.95 140.30 41.97
CA GLN A 569 90.49 139.39 43.01
C GLN A 569 90.32 137.91 42.53
N GLU A 570 90.78 136.91 43.29
CA GLU A 570 90.58 135.45 43.03
C GLU A 570 89.12 134.95 43.19
N GLY A 571 88.80 133.80 42.60
CA GLY A 571 87.84 132.82 43.17
C GLY A 571 86.67 132.34 42.30
N GLY A 572 86.41 131.03 42.32
CA GLY A 572 85.21 130.37 41.76
C GLY A 572 85.20 130.20 40.22
N GLY A 573 84.39 129.29 39.64
CA GLY A 573 83.56 128.24 40.24
C GLY A 573 82.13 128.19 39.70
N SER A 574 81.65 126.98 39.39
CA SER A 574 80.27 126.66 38.93
C SER A 574 79.93 127.00 37.46
N LYS A 575 79.17 126.07 36.84
CA LYS A 575 78.10 126.16 35.81
C LYS A 575 78.09 127.37 34.83
N ARG A 576 77.72 127.16 33.57
CA ARG A 576 76.68 126.22 33.10
C ARG A 576 76.90 125.74 31.67
#